data_AF-A0A8X8WNR1-F1
#
_entry.id   AF-A0A8X8WNR1-F1
#
_cell.length_a   1.000
_cell.length_b   1.000
_cell.length_c   1.000
_cell.angle_alpha   90.00
_cell.angle_beta   90.00
_cell.angle_gamma   90.00
#
_symmetry.space_group_name_H-M   'P 1'
#
loop_
_entity.id
_entity.type
_entity.pdbx_description
1 polymer ?
#
loop_
_entity_poly.entity_id
_entity_poly.type
_entity_poly.pdbx_seq_one_letter_code
_entity_poly.pdbx_strand_id
1 'polypeptide(L)'
;MKPQTPKTLKKRLNEEQVRLLEASFDAAKKLEPERKFQLARDLRVPPRQIAIWYQNKRARWKNQSLELDHGVSQVRLEAALADKRELEKEVDMLRAELRRAQDMLIAGGRVSAVSSCCHEGGGSSLNDDSANWPNVEELYACLMPKGQNCPVSEVINERDYWV
;
A
#
# COMPACT_ATOMS: atom_id res chain seq x y z
N MET A 1 -49.54 -25.87 20.06
CA MET A 1 -49.59 -24.92 18.94
C MET A 1 -48.32 -24.06 19.00
N LYS A 2 -47.49 -24.05 17.95
CA LYS A 2 -46.28 -23.21 17.93
C LYS A 2 -46.67 -21.78 17.51
N PRO A 3 -46.31 -20.72 18.27
CA PRO A 3 -46.67 -19.37 17.90
C PRO A 3 -45.91 -18.94 16.65
N GLN A 4 -46.66 -18.49 15.63
CA GLN A 4 -46.12 -17.88 14.42
C GLN A 4 -45.56 -16.50 14.80
N THR A 5 -44.24 -16.35 14.74
CA THR A 5 -43.61 -15.03 14.85
C THR A 5 -43.89 -14.23 13.58
N PRO A 6 -44.28 -12.95 13.67
CA PRO A 6 -44.58 -12.17 12.49
C PRO A 6 -43.29 -11.96 11.67
N LYS A 7 -43.33 -12.37 10.40
CA LYS A 7 -42.29 -12.10 9.40
C LYS A 7 -42.08 -10.59 9.33
N THR A 8 -41.00 -10.10 9.93
CA THR A 8 -40.67 -8.66 9.92
C THR A 8 -40.37 -8.25 8.49
N LEU A 9 -41.33 -7.60 7.84
CA LEU A 9 -41.16 -6.96 6.55
C LEU A 9 -39.92 -6.06 6.62
N LYS A 10 -38.94 -6.34 5.78
CA LYS A 10 -37.72 -5.56 5.58
C LYS A 10 -38.10 -4.19 5.00
N LYS A 11 -38.69 -3.31 5.81
CA LYS A 11 -38.96 -1.93 5.43
C LYS A 11 -37.63 -1.20 5.32
N ARG A 12 -37.37 -0.61 4.14
CA ARG A 12 -36.26 0.32 3.93
C ARG A 12 -36.47 1.54 4.83
N LEU A 13 -35.38 2.04 5.41
CA LEU A 13 -35.39 3.31 6.11
C LEU A 13 -35.66 4.42 5.10
N ASN A 14 -36.47 5.41 5.49
CA ASN A 14 -36.69 6.58 4.66
C ASN A 14 -35.47 7.53 4.71
N GLU A 15 -35.44 8.50 3.82
CA GLU A 15 -34.30 9.41 3.68
C GLU A 15 -34.05 10.26 4.94
N GLU A 16 -35.13 10.72 5.60
CA GLU A 16 -35.03 11.49 6.83
C GLU A 16 -34.45 10.66 8.00
N GLN A 17 -34.87 9.41 8.14
CA GLN A 17 -34.34 8.45 9.11
C GLN A 17 -32.86 8.18 8.85
N VAL A 18 -32.47 8.01 7.58
CA VAL A 18 -31.05 7.84 7.21
C VAL A 18 -30.27 9.09 7.58
N ARG A 19 -30.74 10.29 7.24
CA ARG A 19 -30.07 11.56 7.58
C ARG A 19 -29.82 11.71 9.09
N LEU A 20 -30.80 11.36 9.92
CA LEU A 20 -30.66 11.42 11.38
C LEU A 20 -29.68 10.37 11.91
N LEU A 21 -29.68 9.16 11.34
CA LEU A 21 -28.71 8.12 11.67
C LEU A 21 -27.28 8.53 11.26
N GLU A 22 -27.12 9.19 10.11
CA GLU A 22 -25.84 9.73 9.65
C GLU A 22 -25.31 10.82 10.57
N ALA A 23 -26.13 11.82 10.91
CA ALA A 23 -25.75 12.85 11.88
C ALA A 23 -25.34 12.24 13.23
N SER A 24 -26.07 11.22 13.69
CA SER A 24 -25.72 10.49 14.90
C SER A 24 -24.42 9.70 14.78
N PHE A 25 -24.14 9.08 13.63
CA PHE A 25 -22.92 8.34 13.35
C PHE A 25 -21.70 9.27 13.26
N ASP A 26 -21.87 10.46 12.70
CA ASP A 26 -20.79 11.43 12.59
C ASP A 26 -20.41 12.02 13.93
N ALA A 27 -21.36 12.17 14.86
CA ALA A 27 -21.08 12.50 16.25
C ALA A 27 -20.38 11.35 17.00
N ALA A 28 -20.80 10.11 16.79
CA ALA A 28 -20.21 8.93 17.44
C ALA A 28 -20.26 7.69 16.54
N LYS A 29 -19.08 7.18 16.17
CA LYS A 29 -18.92 6.01 15.28
C LYS A 29 -19.32 4.68 15.94
N LYS A 30 -19.30 4.64 17.27
CA LYS A 30 -19.75 3.50 18.09
C LYS A 30 -21.21 3.70 18.54
N LEU A 31 -22.01 2.65 18.39
CA LEU A 31 -23.41 2.66 18.82
C LEU A 31 -23.51 2.12 20.24
N GLU A 32 -23.64 3.03 21.21
CA GLU A 32 -23.87 2.64 22.59
C GLU A 32 -25.30 2.09 22.79
N PRO A 33 -25.51 1.12 23.71
CA PRO A 33 -26.81 0.48 23.90
C PRO A 33 -27.93 1.48 24.22
N GLU A 34 -27.67 2.46 25.09
CA GLU A 34 -28.64 3.49 25.46
C GLU A 34 -29.02 4.35 24.26
N ARG A 35 -28.01 4.81 23.51
CA ARG A 35 -28.22 5.61 22.30
C ARG A 35 -29.01 4.86 21.24
N LYS A 36 -28.80 3.54 21.10
CA LYS A 36 -29.58 2.69 20.19
C LYS A 36 -31.07 2.70 20.53
N PHE A 37 -31.43 2.57 21.81
CA PHE A 37 -32.83 2.59 22.24
C PHE A 37 -33.46 3.97 22.08
N GLN A 38 -32.70 5.04 22.37
CA GLN A 38 -33.13 6.41 22.11
C GLN A 38 -33.44 6.63 20.62
N LEU A 39 -32.50 6.29 19.73
CA LEU A 39 -32.70 6.40 18.27
C LEU A 39 -33.88 5.54 17.78
N ALA A 40 -34.09 4.36 18.36
CA ALA A 40 -35.22 3.48 18.01
C ALA A 40 -36.56 4.15 18.31
N ARG A 41 -36.65 4.82 19.47
CA ARG A 41 -37.85 5.56 19.88
C ARG A 41 -38.09 6.76 18.99
N ASP A 42 -37.06 7.57 18.75
CA ASP A 42 -37.18 8.84 18.04
C ASP A 42 -37.49 8.63 16.55
N LEU A 43 -36.85 7.64 15.93
CA LEU A 43 -37.02 7.33 14.50
C LEU A 43 -38.18 6.36 14.23
N ARG A 44 -38.79 5.79 15.29
CA ARG A 44 -39.79 4.71 15.21
C ARG A 44 -39.27 3.50 14.41
N VAL A 45 -37.98 3.21 14.54
CA VAL A 45 -37.29 2.12 13.84
C VAL A 45 -36.93 1.03 14.86
N PRO A 46 -37.12 -0.27 14.55
CA PRO A 46 -36.69 -1.35 15.42
C PRO A 46 -35.19 -1.26 15.79
N PRO A 47 -34.80 -1.46 17.07
CA PRO A 47 -33.40 -1.38 17.50
C PRO A 47 -32.43 -2.25 16.69
N ARG A 48 -32.91 -3.41 16.19
CA ARG A 48 -32.15 -4.31 15.32
C ARG A 48 -31.78 -3.64 13.99
N GLN A 49 -32.69 -2.89 13.36
CA GLN A 49 -32.41 -2.20 12.11
C GLN A 49 -31.37 -1.10 12.30
N ILE A 50 -31.40 -0.39 13.43
CA ILE A 50 -30.37 0.62 13.76
C ILE A 50 -29.01 -0.04 13.95
N ALA A 51 -28.95 -1.17 14.65
CA ALA A 51 -27.70 -1.91 14.83
C ALA A 51 -27.10 -2.36 13.49
N ILE A 52 -27.92 -2.94 12.60
CA ILE A 52 -27.51 -3.36 11.26
C ILE A 52 -27.05 -2.16 10.43
N TRP A 53 -27.78 -1.05 10.49
CA TRP A 53 -27.42 0.16 9.77
C TRP A 53 -26.05 0.69 10.22
N TYR A 54 -25.78 0.74 11.53
CA TYR A 54 -24.49 1.15 12.07
C TYR A 54 -23.36 0.20 11.68
N GLN A 55 -23.61 -1.12 11.67
CA GLN A 55 -22.64 -2.11 11.19
C GLN A 55 -22.29 -1.86 9.71
N ASN A 56 -23.30 -1.70 8.85
CA ASN A 56 -23.11 -1.43 7.43
C ASN A 56 -22.40 -0.09 7.18
N LYS A 57 -22.74 0.96 7.94
CA LYS A 57 -22.09 2.26 7.83
C LYS A 57 -20.62 2.17 8.22
N ARG A 58 -20.26 1.43 9.28
CA ARG A 58 -18.85 1.17 9.64
C ARG A 58 -18.11 0.37 8.57
N ALA A 59 -18.73 -0.66 8.00
CA ALA A 59 -18.12 -1.44 6.93
C ALA A 59 -17.80 -0.56 5.71
N ARG A 60 -18.76 0.26 5.27
CA ARG A 60 -18.55 1.21 4.16
C ARG A 60 -17.47 2.24 4.48
N TRP A 61 -17.48 2.79 5.69
CA TRP A 61 -16.46 3.75 6.12
C TRP A 61 -15.06 3.13 6.14
N LYS A 62 -14.92 1.89 6.62
CA LYS A 62 -13.66 1.16 6.59
C LYS A 62 -13.19 0.90 5.16
N ASN A 63 -14.08 0.47 4.27
CA ASN A 63 -13.75 0.26 2.86
C ASN A 63 -13.30 1.56 2.19
N GLN A 64 -14.01 2.66 2.42
CA GLN A 64 -13.64 3.97 1.88
C GLN A 64 -12.26 4.42 2.39
N SER A 65 -11.94 4.20 3.67
CA SER A 65 -10.61 4.48 4.20
C SER A 65 -9.54 3.64 3.50
N LEU A 66 -9.77 2.34 3.34
CA LEU A 66 -8.83 1.44 2.65
C LEU A 66 -8.62 1.81 1.19
N GLU A 67 -9.67 2.21 0.49
CA GLU A 67 -9.59 2.68 -0.90
C GLU A 67 -8.74 3.95 -1.01
N LEU A 68 -8.91 4.90 -0.10
CA LEU A 68 -8.08 6.11 -0.04
C LEU A 68 -6.62 5.77 0.26
N ASP A 69 -6.37 4.92 1.24
CA ASP A 69 -5.02 4.50 1.65
C ASP A 69 -4.30 3.75 0.51
N HIS A 70 -5.04 2.89 -0.22
CA HIS A 70 -4.54 2.22 -1.42
C HIS A 70 -4.19 3.25 -2.51
N GLY A 71 -5.06 4.22 -2.77
CA GLY A 71 -4.80 5.28 -3.75
C GLY A 71 -3.54 6.09 -3.43
N VAL A 72 -3.34 6.49 -2.16
CA VAL A 72 -2.13 7.18 -1.71
C VAL A 72 -0.89 6.31 -1.92
N SER A 73 -0.98 5.03 -1.57
CA SER A 73 0.12 4.08 -1.74
C SER A 73 0.48 3.87 -3.21
N GLN A 74 -0.53 3.81 -4.09
CA GLN A 74 -0.34 3.68 -5.53
C GLN A 74 0.37 4.90 -6.12
N VAL A 75 -0.05 6.13 -5.78
CA VAL A 75 0.61 7.36 -6.25
C VAL A 75 2.07 7.40 -5.83
N ARG A 76 2.39 6.99 -4.59
CA ARG A 76 3.77 6.92 -4.10
C ARG A 76 4.60 5.90 -4.87
N LEU A 77 4.02 4.74 -5.19
CA LEU A 77 4.67 3.71 -6.00
C LEU A 77 4.97 4.23 -7.41
N GLU A 78 4.00 4.87 -8.06
CA GLU A 78 4.16 5.43 -9.40
C GLU A 78 5.25 6.51 -9.44
N ALA A 79 5.31 7.39 -8.43
CA ALA A 79 6.37 8.38 -8.29
C ALA A 79 7.75 7.72 -8.14
N ALA A 80 7.88 6.74 -7.23
CA ALA A 80 9.14 6.03 -7.02
C ALA A 80 9.60 5.25 -8.28
N LEU A 81 8.66 4.70 -9.06
CA LEU A 81 8.98 4.05 -10.34
C LEU A 81 9.44 5.07 -11.39
N ALA A 82 8.89 6.28 -11.40
CA ALA A 82 9.34 7.36 -12.28
C ALA A 82 10.77 7.80 -11.91
N ASP A 83 11.04 8.04 -10.63
CA ASP A 83 12.36 8.40 -10.12
C ASP A 83 13.40 7.32 -10.45
N LYS A 84 13.05 6.04 -10.24
CA LYS A 84 13.91 4.91 -10.61
C LYS A 84 14.28 4.94 -12.09
N ARG A 85 13.32 5.14 -12.99
CA ARG A 85 13.58 5.20 -14.44
C ARG A 85 14.49 6.36 -14.80
N GLU A 86 14.40 7.48 -14.10
CA GLU A 86 15.27 8.62 -14.34
C GLU A 86 16.70 8.33 -13.87
N LEU A 87 16.86 7.80 -12.67
CA LEU A 87 18.15 7.38 -12.14
C LEU A 87 18.81 6.31 -13.01
N GLU A 88 18.05 5.37 -13.58
CA GLU A 88 18.58 4.37 -14.52
C GLU A 88 19.17 5.04 -15.77
N LYS A 89 18.53 6.07 -16.33
CA LYS A 89 19.09 6.84 -17.45
C LYS A 89 20.34 7.59 -17.05
N GLU A 90 20.34 8.24 -15.88
CA GLU A 90 21.51 8.95 -15.36
C GLU A 90 22.71 8.01 -15.20
N VAL A 91 22.48 6.82 -14.62
CA VAL A 91 23.50 5.78 -14.48
C VAL A 91 24.06 5.35 -15.85
N ASP A 92 23.20 5.14 -16.84
CA ASP A 92 23.65 4.75 -18.18
C ASP A 92 24.45 5.84 -18.88
N MET A 93 24.05 7.11 -18.72
CA MET A 93 24.81 8.26 -19.22
C MET A 93 26.18 8.36 -18.56
N LEU A 94 26.25 8.29 -17.23
CA LEU A 94 27.50 8.35 -16.48
C LEU A 94 28.43 7.18 -16.82
N ARG A 95 27.88 5.97 -17.01
CA ARG A 95 28.65 4.82 -17.49
C ARG A 95 29.21 5.04 -18.89
N ALA A 96 28.46 5.68 -19.79
CA ALA A 96 28.94 6.00 -21.13
C ALA A 96 30.06 7.06 -21.10
N GLU A 97 29.92 8.09 -20.27
CA GLU A 97 30.97 9.10 -20.06
C GLU A 97 32.24 8.51 -19.48
N LEU A 98 32.11 7.64 -18.47
CA LEU A 98 33.24 6.94 -17.87
C LEU A 98 34.01 6.11 -18.92
N ARG A 99 33.29 5.36 -19.76
CA ARG A 99 33.91 4.60 -20.87
C ARG A 99 34.68 5.51 -21.82
N ARG A 100 34.08 6.64 -22.25
CA ARG A 100 34.77 7.61 -23.11
C ARG A 100 36.02 8.19 -22.47
N ALA A 101 35.97 8.51 -21.18
CA ALA A 101 37.14 9.02 -20.45
C ALA A 101 38.26 7.97 -20.35
N GLN A 102 37.90 6.70 -20.10
CA GLN A 102 38.85 5.58 -20.11
C GLN A 102 39.48 5.38 -21.49
N ASP A 103 38.68 5.41 -22.57
CA ASP A 103 39.17 5.30 -23.95
C ASP A 103 40.14 6.44 -24.30
N MET A 104 39.85 7.67 -23.87
CA MET A 104 40.74 8.82 -24.07
C MET A 104 42.07 8.68 -23.32
N LEU A 105 42.06 8.17 -22.09
CA LEU A 105 43.29 7.90 -21.33
C LEU A 105 44.14 6.81 -22.00
N ILE A 106 43.52 5.76 -22.52
CA ILE A 106 44.20 4.69 -23.24
C ILE A 106 44.79 5.20 -24.57
N ALA A 107 44.05 6.04 -25.31
CA ALA A 107 44.50 6.62 -26.57
C ALA A 107 45.57 7.72 -26.40
N GLY A 108 45.49 8.53 -25.35
CA GLY A 108 46.44 9.60 -25.02
C GLY A 108 47.79 9.11 -24.47
N GLY A 109 47.87 7.84 -24.06
CA GLY A 109 49.10 7.20 -23.58
C GLY A 109 50.12 6.82 -24.67
N ARG A 110 49.90 7.19 -25.95
CA ARG A 110 50.84 6.98 -27.06
C ARG A 110 51.42 8.28 -27.61
N VAL A 111 52.23 8.96 -26.80
CA VAL A 111 53.30 9.83 -27.33
C VAL A 111 54.51 9.80 -26.39
N SER A 112 55.58 9.14 -26.88
CA SER A 112 56.99 9.19 -26.44
C SER A 112 57.35 8.47 -25.13
N ALA A 113 58.40 7.64 -25.00
CA ALA A 113 59.30 6.91 -25.89
C ALA A 113 60.14 5.98 -24.97
N VAL A 114 60.49 4.80 -25.49
CA VAL A 114 61.64 3.94 -25.14
C VAL A 114 62.05 3.77 -23.66
N SER A 115 61.75 2.59 -23.09
CA SER A 115 62.78 1.85 -22.35
C SER A 115 62.45 0.36 -22.39
N SER A 116 63.33 -0.36 -23.09
CA SER A 116 63.41 -1.81 -23.14
C SER A 116 63.73 -2.37 -21.76
N CYS A 117 62.93 -3.34 -21.29
CA CYS A 117 63.45 -4.47 -20.53
C CYS A 117 62.43 -5.61 -20.50
N CYS A 118 62.83 -6.75 -21.07
CA CYS A 118 62.11 -8.00 -20.99
C CYS A 118 62.13 -8.53 -19.55
N HIS A 119 60.96 -8.93 -19.03
CA HIS A 119 60.85 -10.12 -18.19
C HIS A 119 59.44 -10.70 -18.30
N GLU A 120 59.38 -11.98 -18.65
CA GLU A 120 58.16 -12.77 -18.52
C GLU A 120 57.77 -12.86 -17.05
N GLY A 121 56.56 -12.44 -16.73
CA GLY A 121 56.06 -12.43 -15.36
C GLY A 121 54.54 -12.40 -15.35
N GLY A 122 53.95 -13.58 -15.16
CA GLY A 122 52.63 -13.79 -14.55
C GLY A 122 51.48 -12.97 -15.11
N GLY A 123 50.81 -13.49 -16.15
CA GLY A 123 49.45 -13.09 -16.49
C GLY A 123 48.50 -13.48 -15.36
N SER A 124 48.32 -12.60 -14.39
CA SER A 124 47.28 -12.73 -13.37
C SER A 124 45.96 -12.31 -13.99
N SER A 125 44.99 -13.20 -13.83
CA SER A 125 43.58 -13.07 -14.24
C SER A 125 43.04 -11.68 -13.95
N LEU A 126 42.70 -10.92 -15.00
CA LEU A 126 41.67 -9.90 -14.89
C LEU A 126 40.35 -10.63 -15.10
N ASN A 127 39.80 -11.13 -13.99
CA ASN A 127 38.42 -11.53 -13.97
C ASN A 127 37.59 -10.27 -14.24
N ASP A 128 36.95 -10.27 -15.40
CA ASP A 128 35.81 -9.43 -15.70
C ASP A 128 34.69 -9.82 -14.73
N ASP A 129 34.65 -9.19 -13.54
CA ASP A 129 33.50 -9.25 -12.63
C ASP A 129 32.38 -8.38 -13.20
N SER A 130 31.88 -8.80 -14.35
CA SER A 130 30.69 -8.25 -14.98
C SER A 130 29.46 -8.79 -14.27
N ALA A 131 28.73 -7.85 -13.67
CA ALA A 131 27.34 -7.96 -13.25
C ALA A 131 27.03 -8.91 -12.08
N ASN A 132 27.37 -8.49 -10.85
CA ASN A 132 26.47 -8.73 -9.72
C ASN A 132 25.78 -7.42 -9.33
N TRP A 133 24.79 -7.03 -10.13
CA TRP A 133 23.79 -6.07 -9.67
C TRP A 133 23.01 -6.74 -8.53
N PRO A 134 22.89 -6.13 -7.33
CA PRO A 134 22.19 -6.77 -6.21
C PRO A 134 20.79 -7.17 -6.64
N ASN A 135 20.40 -8.39 -6.29
CA ASN A 135 19.14 -8.98 -6.69
C ASN A 135 17.99 -8.02 -6.30
N VAL A 136 17.13 -7.69 -7.27
CA VAL A 136 15.97 -6.82 -7.07
C VAL A 136 15.09 -7.31 -5.91
N GLU A 137 15.10 -8.62 -5.68
CA GLU A 137 14.39 -9.30 -4.59
C GLU A 137 14.98 -9.00 -3.20
N GLU A 138 16.29 -8.75 -3.11
CA GLU A 138 17.00 -8.35 -1.89
C GLU A 138 16.70 -6.89 -1.53
N LEU A 139 16.63 -6.01 -2.54
CA LEU A 139 16.21 -4.61 -2.37
C LEU A 139 14.73 -4.52 -1.95
N TYR A 140 13.89 -5.41 -2.49
CA TYR A 140 12.48 -5.51 -2.10
C TYR A 140 12.30 -5.98 -0.65
N ALA A 141 13.17 -6.87 -0.17
CA ALA A 141 13.17 -7.35 1.21
C ALA A 141 13.54 -6.26 2.24
N CYS A 142 14.29 -5.23 1.85
CA CYS A 142 14.63 -4.09 2.72
C CYS A 142 13.54 -3.00 2.75
N LEU A 143 12.74 -2.89 1.69
CA LEU A 143 11.67 -1.87 1.57
C LEU A 143 10.38 -2.26 2.31
N MET A 144 10.18 -3.54 2.57
CA MET A 144 9.03 -4.04 3.32
C MET A 144 9.40 -4.13 4.81
N PRO A 145 8.80 -3.32 5.71
CA PRO A 145 9.05 -3.44 7.13
C PRO A 145 8.69 -4.84 7.60
N LYS A 146 9.66 -5.58 8.15
CA LYS A 146 9.38 -6.84 8.82
C LYS A 146 8.51 -6.56 10.04
N GLY A 147 7.23 -6.89 9.93
CA GLY A 147 6.34 -7.17 11.04
C GLY A 147 6.38 -6.16 12.17
N GLN A 148 5.92 -4.94 11.93
CA GLN A 148 5.27 -4.18 13.00
C GLN A 148 3.77 -4.36 12.84
N ASN A 149 3.23 -5.13 13.79
CA ASN A 149 1.82 -5.31 14.05
C ASN A 149 1.15 -3.92 14.03
N CYS A 150 0.53 -3.56 12.91
CA CYS A 150 -0.44 -2.48 12.93
C CYS A 150 -1.55 -2.97 13.88
N PRO A 151 -1.93 -2.21 14.91
CA PRO A 151 -3.10 -2.55 15.70
C PRO A 151 -4.31 -2.23 14.83
N VAL A 152 -4.56 -3.07 13.82
CA VAL A 152 -5.85 -3.12 13.13
C VAL A 152 -6.78 -3.75 14.14
N SER A 153 -7.26 -2.89 15.03
CA SER A 153 -8.25 -3.16 16.05
C SER A 153 -9.34 -4.07 15.49
N GLU A 154 -9.40 -5.25 16.11
CA GLU A 154 -10.47 -6.25 16.08
C GLU A 154 -11.05 -6.57 14.70
N VAL A 155 -10.65 -7.75 14.23
CA VAL A 155 -11.39 -8.56 13.27
C VAL A 155 -12.82 -8.73 13.79
N ILE A 156 -13.74 -7.85 13.37
CA ILE A 156 -15.17 -8.10 13.51
C ILE A 156 -15.49 -9.21 12.52
N ASN A 157 -15.77 -10.39 13.09
CA ASN A 157 -16.00 -11.66 12.43
C ASN A 157 -16.91 -11.56 11.19
N GLU A 158 -16.41 -12.00 10.03
CA GLU A 158 -17.11 -12.00 8.74
C GLU A 158 -18.30 -12.98 8.66
N ARG A 159 -18.63 -13.68 9.75
CA ARG A 159 -19.67 -14.73 9.77
C ARG A 159 -21.10 -14.24 10.03
N ASP A 160 -21.33 -12.95 10.30
CA ASP A 160 -22.67 -12.41 10.56
C ASP A 160 -23.29 -11.66 9.37
N TYR A 161 -22.60 -11.64 8.23
CA TYR A 161 -23.12 -11.03 7.01
C TYR A 161 -23.84 -12.11 6.20
N TRP A 162 -25.17 -12.00 6.19
CA TRP A 162 -26.17 -12.82 5.45
C TRP A 162 -26.85 -13.96 6.23
N VAL A 163 -27.75 -13.60 7.18
CA VAL A 163 -29.17 -14.07 7.25
C VAL A 163 -30.06 -13.03 7.93
#